data_AF-A0A9Q9BEK2-F1
#
_entry.id   AF-A0A9Q9BEK2-F1
#
_cell.length_a   1.000
_cell.length_b   1.000
_cell.length_c   1.000
_cell.angle_alpha   90.00
_cell.angle_beta   90.00
_cell.angle_gamma   90.00
#
_symmetry.space_group_name_H-M   'P 1'
#
loop_
_entity.id
_entity.type
_entity.pdbx_description
1 polymer ?
#
loop_
_entity_poly.entity_id
_entity_poly.type
_entity_poly.pdbx_seq_one_letter_code
_entity_poly.pdbx_strand_id
1 'polypeptide(L)'
;MSLSLLEKREKTDVFEKELLSRFPSSSLVVIRANIPGEKKGSIESNWIVYRIFLECKKKMNPVKIFHSYTDEEGLIFFLIVNAPPLEVKSLSIQIENTEALGRLADIDVLTAEKLFSRNDFPQNNKRRKCFLCEKDAVICARSRAHSQKEIMDFILKKVHEDWSYDLSNDGDIFELLGNLTESSLLAELCRPLGFGCVTVNSQGSHKDMDFLLMLGCIPLIGNAIKNLSAKDCVSFEALREYGKKQEECLFDLTGGVNTYKGALFLLLILNACTFRIIKGKKTFADLSREIAAFSFPLKKDFELKACSSASLQAFSNLGSGGVRGLALSGFAEHFQVWLPLYKKTFLEGDNFAKIIVKMIETTCDTTIIKRKGENTLHEVQKKAHSLLSIEEEWPVQETAITEFSAWCEKNNISTGGTADKIIVLYNLKLIREIFA
;
A
#
# COMPACT_ATOMS: atom_id res chain seq x y z
N MET A 1 -16.15 -15.02 -13.11
CA MET A 1 -15.32 -15.22 -14.32
C MET A 1 -14.22 -14.17 -14.33
N SER A 2 -12.96 -14.59 -14.18
CA SER A 2 -11.80 -13.69 -14.34
C SER A 2 -11.77 -13.20 -15.79
N LEU A 3 -11.72 -11.89 -15.97
CA LEU A 3 -11.49 -11.29 -17.29
C LEU A 3 -10.09 -11.69 -17.78
N SER A 4 -9.96 -11.96 -19.06
CA SER A 4 -8.67 -12.12 -19.73
C SER A 4 -7.85 -10.83 -19.64
N LEU A 5 -6.52 -10.96 -19.74
CA LEU A 5 -5.59 -9.82 -19.81
C LEU A 5 -5.99 -8.83 -20.91
N LEU A 6 -6.51 -9.33 -22.04
CA LEU A 6 -6.95 -8.52 -23.17
C LEU A 6 -8.16 -7.65 -22.77
N GLU A 7 -9.19 -8.25 -22.17
CA GLU A 7 -10.40 -7.52 -21.73
C GLU A 7 -10.09 -6.47 -20.66
N LYS A 8 -9.08 -6.71 -19.80
CA LYS A 8 -8.65 -5.73 -18.79
C LYS A 8 -7.96 -4.52 -19.44
N ARG A 9 -7.09 -4.76 -20.42
CA ARG A 9 -6.46 -3.69 -21.22
C ARG A 9 -7.48 -2.91 -22.02
N GLU A 10 -8.44 -3.61 -22.64
CA GLU A 10 -9.54 -2.97 -23.36
C GLU A 10 -10.34 -2.02 -22.45
N LYS A 11 -10.59 -2.40 -21.19
CA LYS A 11 -11.23 -1.51 -20.22
C LYS A 11 -10.40 -0.26 -19.92
N THR A 12 -9.08 -0.39 -19.76
CA THR A 12 -8.18 0.75 -19.57
C THR A 12 -8.21 1.67 -20.80
N ASP A 13 -8.12 1.12 -22.01
CA ASP A 13 -8.19 1.89 -23.26
C ASP A 13 -9.55 2.59 -23.43
N VAL A 14 -10.63 1.94 -23.03
CA VAL A 14 -11.99 2.53 -23.02
C VAL A 14 -12.04 3.69 -22.03
N PHE A 15 -11.46 3.55 -20.85
CA PHE A 15 -11.41 4.61 -19.84
C PHE A 15 -10.55 5.79 -20.28
N GLU A 16 -9.40 5.57 -20.92
CA GLU A 16 -8.59 6.63 -21.52
C GLU A 16 -9.38 7.42 -22.57
N LYS A 17 -10.12 6.73 -23.46
CA LYS A 17 -10.99 7.37 -24.47
C LYS A 17 -12.13 8.15 -23.84
N GLU A 18 -12.74 7.63 -22.77
CA GLU A 18 -13.77 8.34 -22.01
C GLU A 18 -13.22 9.65 -21.45
N LEU A 19 -12.04 9.62 -20.81
CA LEU A 19 -11.40 10.81 -20.26
C LEU A 19 -11.05 11.82 -21.35
N LEU A 20 -10.50 11.39 -22.48
CA LEU A 20 -10.19 12.28 -23.61
C LEU A 20 -11.44 12.92 -24.22
N SER A 21 -12.57 12.20 -24.27
CA SER A 21 -13.85 12.75 -24.69
C SER A 21 -14.38 13.80 -23.70
N ARG A 22 -14.22 13.55 -22.40
CA ARG A 22 -14.65 14.45 -21.32
C ARG A 22 -13.77 15.71 -21.20
N PHE A 23 -12.49 15.62 -21.56
CA PHE A 23 -11.50 16.69 -21.46
C PHE A 23 -10.77 16.92 -22.80
N PRO A 24 -11.48 17.34 -23.87
CA PRO A 24 -10.94 17.33 -25.24
C PRO A 24 -9.82 18.36 -25.48
N SER A 25 -9.71 19.39 -24.65
CA SER A 25 -8.69 20.45 -24.76
C SER A 25 -7.51 20.26 -23.81
N SER A 26 -7.45 19.14 -23.09
CA SER A 26 -6.42 18.84 -22.09
C SER A 26 -5.49 17.73 -22.58
N SER A 27 -4.29 17.68 -22.02
CA SER A 27 -3.40 16.53 -22.17
C SER A 27 -3.74 15.48 -21.11
N LEU A 28 -3.92 14.23 -21.52
CA LEU A 28 -4.06 13.09 -20.61
C LEU A 28 -2.68 12.48 -20.38
N VAL A 29 -2.25 12.42 -19.11
CA VAL A 29 -1.04 11.71 -18.70
C VAL A 29 -1.43 10.39 -18.04
N VAL A 30 -0.87 9.28 -18.50
CA VAL A 30 -1.11 7.95 -17.92
C VAL A 30 0.19 7.42 -17.34
N ILE A 31 0.16 7.03 -16.07
CA ILE A 31 1.32 6.54 -15.32
C ILE A 31 1.07 5.10 -14.93
N ARG A 32 1.93 4.18 -15.39
CA ARG A 32 1.83 2.74 -15.11
C ARG A 32 3.20 2.11 -14.90
N ALA A 33 3.27 0.97 -14.24
CA ALA A 33 4.52 0.26 -14.02
C ALA A 33 5.05 -0.37 -15.33
N ASN A 34 6.31 -0.07 -15.66
CA ASN A 34 7.04 -0.67 -16.77
C ASN A 34 7.85 -1.87 -16.28
N ILE A 35 7.13 -2.92 -15.89
CA ILE A 35 7.71 -4.17 -15.38
C ILE A 35 7.21 -5.38 -16.20
N PRO A 36 8.01 -6.44 -16.36
CA PRO A 36 7.60 -7.63 -17.09
C PRO A 36 6.69 -8.54 -16.25
N GLY A 37 5.87 -9.33 -16.92
CA GLY A 37 4.99 -10.32 -16.30
C GLY A 37 3.52 -10.07 -16.58
N GLU A 38 2.71 -11.11 -16.37
CA GLU A 38 1.27 -11.07 -16.58
C GLU A 38 0.53 -10.40 -15.42
N LYS A 39 1.06 -10.51 -14.19
CA LYS A 39 0.57 -9.86 -12.98
C LYS A 39 1.57 -8.82 -12.51
N LYS A 40 1.33 -7.55 -12.83
CA LYS A 40 2.21 -6.44 -12.46
C LYS A 40 1.91 -5.88 -11.07
N GLY A 41 0.76 -6.19 -10.46
CA GLY A 41 0.42 -5.73 -9.13
C GLY A 41 1.36 -6.28 -8.05
N SER A 42 2.15 -5.42 -7.40
CA SER A 42 3.04 -5.77 -6.29
C SER A 42 3.30 -4.56 -5.40
N ILE A 43 3.92 -4.77 -4.24
CA ILE A 43 4.33 -3.67 -3.35
C ILE A 43 5.30 -2.73 -4.08
N GLU A 44 6.24 -3.30 -4.80
CA GLU A 44 7.31 -2.61 -5.51
C GLU A 44 6.79 -1.86 -6.73
N SER A 45 5.87 -2.45 -7.51
CA SER A 45 5.27 -1.76 -8.67
C SER A 45 4.35 -0.61 -8.24
N ASN A 46 3.61 -0.78 -7.15
CA ASN A 46 2.82 0.29 -6.55
C ASN A 46 3.73 1.43 -6.10
N TRP A 47 4.84 1.12 -5.43
CA TRP A 47 5.83 2.12 -5.01
C TRP A 47 6.40 2.91 -6.19
N ILE A 48 6.82 2.22 -7.26
CA ILE A 48 7.33 2.85 -8.49
C ILE A 48 6.30 3.84 -9.04
N VAL A 49 5.06 3.39 -9.26
CA VAL A 49 4.00 4.24 -9.83
C VAL A 49 3.68 5.41 -8.91
N TYR A 50 3.61 5.18 -7.60
CA TYR A 50 3.31 6.22 -6.62
C TYR A 50 4.38 7.32 -6.59
N ARG A 51 5.67 6.95 -6.57
CA ARG A 51 6.77 7.93 -6.57
C ARG A 51 6.76 8.77 -7.85
N ILE A 52 6.54 8.15 -9.00
CA ILE A 52 6.43 8.87 -10.27
C ILE A 52 5.16 9.73 -10.34
N PHE A 53 4.05 9.26 -9.78
CA PHE A 53 2.84 10.05 -9.64
C PHE A 53 3.07 11.33 -8.81
N LEU A 54 3.78 11.25 -7.68
CA LEU A 54 4.08 12.44 -6.87
C LEU A 54 4.90 13.47 -7.65
N GLU A 55 5.90 13.03 -8.42
CA GLU A 55 6.71 13.93 -9.26
C GLU A 55 5.93 14.52 -10.43
N CYS A 56 5.10 13.72 -11.11
CA CYS A 56 4.19 14.22 -12.15
C CYS A 56 3.19 15.23 -11.57
N LYS A 57 2.57 14.94 -10.42
CA LYS A 57 1.64 15.84 -9.74
C LYS A 57 2.31 17.18 -9.42
N LYS A 58 3.55 17.14 -8.91
CA LYS A 58 4.35 18.33 -8.58
C LYS A 58 4.73 19.17 -9.81
N LYS A 59 5.24 18.52 -10.87
CA LYS A 59 5.78 19.22 -12.04
C LYS A 59 4.72 19.63 -13.07
N MET A 60 3.61 18.90 -13.15
CA MET A 60 2.57 19.10 -14.17
C MET A 60 1.29 19.74 -13.64
N ASN A 61 1.10 19.83 -12.31
CA ASN A 61 -0.04 20.46 -11.64
C ASN A 61 -1.41 20.07 -12.26
N PRO A 62 -1.80 18.79 -12.18
CA PRO A 62 -2.99 18.31 -12.87
C PRO A 62 -4.28 18.89 -12.28
N VAL A 63 -5.25 19.18 -13.15
CA VAL A 63 -6.56 19.73 -12.75
C VAL A 63 -7.54 18.66 -12.29
N LYS A 64 -7.34 17.41 -12.73
CA LYS A 64 -8.07 16.22 -12.28
C LYS A 64 -7.14 15.02 -12.23
N ILE A 65 -7.41 14.13 -11.27
CA ILE A 65 -6.66 12.89 -11.05
C ILE A 65 -7.68 11.76 -10.98
N PHE A 66 -7.45 10.70 -11.75
CA PHE A 66 -8.17 9.43 -11.67
C PHE A 66 -7.17 8.31 -11.45
N HIS A 67 -7.67 7.14 -11.04
CA HIS A 67 -6.85 5.98 -10.75
C HIS A 67 -7.61 4.70 -11.08
N SER A 68 -6.86 3.62 -11.27
CA SER A 68 -7.40 2.27 -11.37
C SER A 68 -6.37 1.25 -10.90
N TYR A 69 -6.82 0.03 -10.64
CA TYR A 69 -5.94 -1.10 -10.37
C TYR A 69 -6.53 -2.41 -10.88
N THR A 70 -5.67 -3.21 -11.49
CA THR A 70 -5.89 -4.64 -11.73
C THR A 70 -4.65 -5.42 -11.32
N ASP A 71 -4.77 -6.71 -11.02
CA ASP A 71 -3.58 -7.52 -10.74
C ASP A 71 -2.62 -7.57 -11.94
N GLU A 72 -3.16 -7.44 -13.15
CA GLU A 72 -2.45 -7.49 -14.42
C GLU A 72 -1.67 -6.23 -14.73
N GLU A 73 -2.29 -5.06 -14.53
CA GLU A 73 -1.64 -3.77 -14.84
C GLU A 73 -0.98 -3.11 -13.63
N GLY A 74 -1.38 -3.51 -12.42
CA GLY A 74 -1.02 -2.84 -11.17
C GLY A 74 -1.75 -1.50 -11.02
N LEU A 75 -1.20 -0.62 -10.19
CA LEU A 75 -1.70 0.74 -9.99
C LEU A 75 -1.47 1.59 -11.25
N ILE A 76 -2.51 2.33 -11.64
CA ILE A 76 -2.45 3.30 -12.74
C ILE A 76 -2.99 4.64 -12.25
N PHE A 77 -2.33 5.74 -12.62
CA PHE A 77 -2.86 7.09 -12.47
C PHE A 77 -3.12 7.74 -13.82
N PHE A 78 -4.21 8.49 -13.90
CA PHE A 78 -4.60 9.30 -15.05
C PHE A 78 -4.69 10.75 -14.62
N LEU A 79 -3.90 11.62 -15.22
CA LEU A 79 -3.83 13.04 -14.87
C LEU A 79 -4.31 13.88 -16.04
N ILE A 80 -5.28 14.77 -15.78
CA ILE A 80 -5.71 15.76 -16.76
C ILE A 80 -4.87 17.02 -16.54
N VAL A 81 -4.11 17.42 -17.56
CA VAL A 81 -3.19 18.56 -17.50
C VAL A 81 -3.58 19.59 -18.54
N ASN A 82 -3.79 20.83 -18.10
CA ASN A 82 -4.12 21.96 -18.98
C ASN A 82 -2.84 22.63 -19.49
N ALA A 83 -2.06 21.89 -20.25
CA ALA A 83 -0.85 22.37 -20.91
C ALA A 83 -0.67 21.70 -22.28
N PRO A 84 0.08 22.32 -23.22
CA PRO A 84 0.35 21.73 -24.53
C PRO A 84 0.98 20.34 -24.40
N PRO A 85 0.53 19.34 -25.18
CA PRO A 85 0.99 17.94 -25.03
C PRO A 85 2.50 17.75 -25.26
N LEU A 86 3.12 18.59 -26.09
CA LEU A 86 4.58 18.59 -26.25
C LEU A 86 5.31 19.10 -25.00
N GLU A 87 4.76 20.08 -24.29
CA GLU A 87 5.35 20.53 -23.02
C GLU A 87 5.24 19.42 -21.96
N VAL A 88 4.04 18.84 -21.84
CA VAL A 88 3.77 17.74 -20.91
C VAL A 88 4.66 16.52 -21.21
N LYS A 89 4.84 16.16 -22.50
CA LYS A 89 5.72 15.06 -22.89
C LYS A 89 7.19 15.37 -22.65
N SER A 90 7.61 16.63 -22.80
CA SER A 90 8.98 17.03 -22.43
C SER A 90 9.22 16.83 -20.93
N LEU A 91 8.27 17.24 -20.08
CA LEU A 91 8.35 17.00 -18.63
C LEU A 91 8.33 15.50 -18.29
N SER A 92 7.53 14.70 -18.99
CA SER A 92 7.48 13.25 -18.81
C SER A 92 8.84 12.62 -19.09
N ILE A 93 9.50 13.00 -20.19
CA ILE A 93 10.83 12.52 -20.56
C ILE A 93 11.88 12.97 -19.53
N GLN A 94 11.74 14.19 -19.00
CA GLN A 94 12.62 14.68 -17.93
C GLN A 94 12.50 13.79 -16.69
N ILE A 95 11.28 13.53 -16.22
CA ILE A 95 11.02 12.67 -15.05
C ILE A 95 11.60 11.27 -15.27
N GLU A 96 11.36 10.65 -16.44
CA GLU A 96 11.93 9.34 -16.79
C GLU A 96 13.47 9.30 -16.69
N ASN A 97 14.14 10.42 -16.97
CA ASN A 97 15.60 10.48 -17.01
C ASN A 97 16.23 10.95 -15.68
N THR A 98 15.50 11.71 -14.85
CA THR A 98 16.06 12.30 -13.62
C THR A 98 15.69 11.55 -12.35
N GLU A 99 14.51 10.94 -12.29
CA GLU A 99 14.06 10.24 -11.09
C GLU A 99 14.65 8.82 -10.99
N ALA A 100 15.01 8.40 -9.78
CA ALA A 100 15.66 7.09 -9.54
C ALA A 100 14.84 5.91 -10.10
N LEU A 101 13.52 5.96 -9.97
CA LEU A 101 12.58 4.96 -10.48
C LEU A 101 11.95 5.36 -11.83
N GLY A 102 12.35 6.48 -12.43
CA GLY A 102 11.69 7.08 -13.60
C GLY A 102 11.60 6.13 -14.80
N ARG A 103 12.66 5.37 -15.08
CA ARG A 103 12.69 4.39 -16.18
C ARG A 103 11.84 3.14 -15.94
N LEU A 104 11.38 2.92 -14.71
CA LEU A 104 10.58 1.77 -14.29
C LEU A 104 9.07 2.07 -14.33
N ALA A 105 8.68 3.28 -14.71
CA ALA A 105 7.31 3.62 -15.06
C ALA A 105 7.22 4.09 -16.52
N ASP A 106 6.09 3.84 -17.15
CA ASP A 106 5.72 4.49 -18.40
C ASP A 106 4.90 5.74 -18.06
N ILE A 107 5.27 6.88 -18.66
CA ILE A 107 4.56 8.15 -18.55
C ILE A 107 4.07 8.55 -19.95
N ASP A 108 2.89 8.04 -20.31
CA ASP A 108 2.26 8.28 -21.60
C ASP A 108 1.54 9.61 -21.61
N VAL A 109 1.59 10.32 -22.74
CA VAL A 109 0.89 11.61 -22.92
C VAL A 109 0.03 11.51 -24.16
N LEU A 110 -1.28 11.62 -23.98
CA LEU A 110 -2.29 11.42 -25.02
C LEU A 110 -3.16 12.67 -25.18
N THR A 111 -3.67 12.82 -26.39
CA THR A 111 -4.79 13.70 -26.74
C THR A 111 -5.82 12.87 -27.50
N ALA A 112 -6.98 13.45 -27.81
CA ALA A 112 -7.98 12.79 -28.65
C ALA A 112 -7.45 12.44 -30.06
N GLU A 113 -6.38 13.11 -30.51
CA GLU A 113 -5.79 12.93 -31.84
C GLU A 113 -4.75 11.81 -31.87
N LYS A 114 -3.82 11.80 -30.90
CA LYS A 114 -2.70 10.85 -30.87
C LYS A 114 -2.03 10.71 -29.50
N LEU A 115 -1.25 9.64 -29.40
CA LEU A 115 -0.21 9.43 -28.39
C LEU A 115 1.08 10.18 -28.77
N PHE A 116 1.68 10.90 -27.81
CA PHE A 116 2.95 11.60 -27.98
C PHE A 116 4.12 10.75 -27.51
N SER A 117 5.16 10.70 -28.34
CA SER A 117 6.34 9.86 -28.17
C SER A 117 7.62 10.70 -28.13
N ARG A 118 8.76 10.05 -27.86
CA ARG A 118 10.07 10.70 -27.96
C ARG A 118 10.41 11.14 -29.40
N ASN A 119 9.82 10.51 -30.42
CA ASN A 119 10.05 10.86 -31.82
C ASN A 119 9.43 12.21 -32.21
N ASP A 120 8.46 12.69 -31.42
CA ASP A 120 7.89 14.03 -31.60
C ASP A 120 8.88 15.16 -31.20
N PHE A 121 10.06 14.80 -30.68
CA PHE A 121 11.19 15.70 -30.40
C PHE A 121 12.42 15.36 -31.26
N PRO A 122 12.46 15.80 -32.53
CA PRO A 122 13.52 15.42 -33.47
C PRO A 122 14.93 15.83 -33.00
N GLN A 123 15.06 16.88 -32.19
CA GLN A 123 16.34 17.34 -31.64
C GLN A 123 16.86 16.50 -30.46
N ASN A 124 16.01 15.69 -29.81
CA ASN A 124 16.32 14.92 -28.60
C ASN A 124 16.15 13.41 -28.80
N ASN A 125 16.24 12.92 -30.04
CA ASN A 125 15.93 11.55 -30.44
C ASN A 125 17.04 10.53 -30.08
N LYS A 126 17.46 10.49 -28.81
CA LYS A 126 18.28 9.39 -28.30
C LYS A 126 17.39 8.20 -28.00
N ARG A 127 17.68 7.07 -28.63
CA ARG A 127 17.00 5.80 -28.37
C ARG A 127 17.14 5.43 -26.89
N ARG A 128 16.06 4.88 -26.30
CA ARG A 128 16.10 4.38 -24.93
C ARG A 128 17.13 3.25 -24.84
N LYS A 129 17.99 3.32 -23.83
CA LYS A 129 18.91 2.24 -23.50
C LYS A 129 18.21 1.18 -22.66
N CYS A 130 18.68 -0.05 -22.72
CA CYS A 130 18.30 -1.12 -21.80
C CYS A 130 18.83 -0.76 -20.40
N PHE A 131 18.06 -1.06 -19.36
CA PHE A 131 18.46 -0.79 -17.98
C PHE A 131 19.53 -1.77 -17.44
N LEU A 132 19.71 -2.93 -18.09
CA LEU A 132 20.72 -3.92 -17.70
C LEU A 132 22.05 -3.78 -18.46
N CYS A 133 22.00 -3.65 -19.79
CA CYS A 133 23.20 -3.70 -20.63
C CYS A 133 23.54 -2.39 -21.35
N GLU A 134 22.75 -1.33 -21.15
CA GLU A 134 22.95 0.00 -21.75
C GLU A 134 22.96 0.04 -23.30
N LYS A 135 22.72 -1.09 -23.97
CA LYS A 135 22.46 -1.17 -25.42
C LYS A 135 21.07 -0.62 -25.75
N ASP A 136 20.73 -0.49 -27.02
CA ASP A 136 19.39 -0.11 -27.46
C ASP A 136 18.30 -1.04 -26.85
N ALA A 137 17.33 -0.46 -26.14
CA ALA A 137 16.29 -1.20 -25.44
C ALA A 137 15.38 -1.99 -26.38
N VAL A 138 15.06 -1.44 -27.57
CA VAL A 138 14.19 -2.09 -28.55
C VAL A 138 14.88 -3.32 -29.14
N ILE A 139 16.16 -3.18 -29.47
CA ILE A 139 16.97 -4.31 -29.96
C ILE A 139 17.09 -5.37 -28.86
N CYS A 140 17.40 -4.95 -27.64
CA CYS A 140 17.57 -5.84 -26.47
C CYS A 140 16.29 -6.63 -26.15
N ALA A 141 15.13 -5.98 -26.19
CA ALA A 141 13.83 -6.62 -25.96
C ALA A 141 13.49 -7.61 -27.07
N ARG A 142 13.69 -7.21 -28.34
CA ARG A 142 13.43 -8.07 -29.51
C ARG A 142 14.33 -9.30 -29.52
N SER A 143 15.59 -9.16 -29.13
CA SER A 143 16.54 -10.27 -29.05
C SER A 143 16.41 -11.11 -27.78
N ARG A 144 15.51 -10.75 -26.85
CA ARG A 144 15.38 -11.37 -25.52
C ARG A 144 16.74 -11.55 -24.83
N ALA A 145 17.57 -10.49 -24.87
CA ALA A 145 18.94 -10.58 -24.37
C ALA A 145 19.05 -10.80 -22.85
N HIS A 146 17.95 -10.60 -22.12
CA HIS A 146 17.84 -10.83 -20.68
C HIS A 146 16.58 -11.65 -20.39
N SER A 147 16.69 -12.54 -19.41
CA SER A 147 15.56 -13.27 -18.86
C SER A 147 14.65 -12.34 -18.06
N GLN A 148 13.39 -12.76 -17.90
CA GLN A 148 12.43 -12.04 -17.05
C GLN A 148 12.92 -11.93 -15.61
N LYS A 149 13.59 -12.98 -15.09
CA LYS A 149 14.15 -12.99 -13.75
C LYS A 149 15.22 -11.92 -13.57
N GLU A 150 16.19 -11.81 -14.49
CA GLU A 150 17.24 -10.77 -14.41
C GLU A 150 16.66 -9.35 -14.41
N ILE A 151 15.60 -9.14 -15.20
CA ILE A 151 14.90 -7.85 -15.23
C ILE A 151 14.20 -7.58 -13.90
N MET A 152 13.48 -8.56 -13.35
CA MET A 152 12.81 -8.43 -12.07
C MET A 152 13.80 -8.21 -10.91
N ASP A 153 14.89 -8.98 -10.87
CA ASP A 153 15.94 -8.82 -9.85
C ASP A 153 16.53 -7.40 -9.88
N PHE A 154 16.73 -6.83 -11.08
CA PHE A 154 17.17 -5.43 -11.22
C PHE A 154 16.13 -4.42 -10.73
N ILE A 155 14.85 -4.61 -11.07
CA ILE A 155 13.75 -3.75 -10.62
C ILE A 155 13.66 -3.74 -9.10
N LEU A 156 13.63 -4.94 -8.48
CA LEU A 156 13.57 -5.10 -7.03
C LEU A 156 14.77 -4.42 -6.37
N LYS A 157 15.97 -4.64 -6.90
CA LYS A 157 17.18 -3.96 -6.41
C LYS A 157 17.03 -2.44 -6.46
N LYS A 158 16.53 -1.87 -7.55
CA LYS A 158 16.33 -0.42 -7.69
C LYS A 158 15.31 0.13 -6.71
N VAL A 159 14.23 -0.60 -6.45
CA VAL A 159 13.23 -0.23 -5.44
C VAL A 159 13.83 -0.28 -4.04
N HIS A 160 14.63 -1.30 -3.73
CA HIS A 160 15.30 -1.41 -2.43
C HIS A 160 16.33 -0.30 -2.21
N GLU A 161 17.08 0.07 -3.26
CA GLU A 161 17.98 1.24 -3.26
C GLU A 161 17.21 2.55 -3.02
N ASP A 162 16.02 2.71 -3.63
CA ASP A 162 15.18 3.90 -3.44
C ASP A 162 14.52 3.96 -2.05
N TRP A 163 14.16 2.83 -1.44
CA TRP A 163 13.72 2.78 -0.04
C TRP A 163 14.82 3.19 0.93
N SER A 164 16.04 2.72 0.69
CA SER A 164 17.18 2.81 1.61
C SER A 164 18.01 4.07 1.37
N TYR A 165 17.36 5.20 1.09
CA TYR A 165 17.95 6.47 0.69
C TYR A 165 19.35 6.73 1.32
N ASP A 166 20.41 6.61 0.52
CA ASP A 166 21.82 6.83 0.87
C ASP A 166 22.23 6.46 2.32
N LEU A 167 22.29 5.14 2.58
CA LEU A 167 23.12 4.31 3.52
C LEU A 167 24.28 4.96 4.31
N SER A 168 24.81 6.09 3.88
CA SER A 168 26.12 6.59 4.30
C SER A 168 26.14 7.34 5.64
N ASN A 169 24.99 7.63 6.27
CA ASN A 169 24.92 8.38 7.54
C ASN A 169 23.92 7.79 8.57
N ASP A 170 24.15 7.99 9.88
CA ASP A 170 23.29 7.45 10.96
C ASP A 170 21.85 8.04 11.02
N GLY A 171 21.56 9.14 10.30
CA GLY A 171 20.22 9.77 10.22
C GLY A 171 19.20 9.03 9.33
N ASP A 172 19.58 7.87 8.83
CA ASP A 172 19.02 7.21 7.65
C ASP A 172 18.02 6.10 7.97
N ILE A 173 18.15 5.46 9.14
CA ILE A 173 17.25 4.36 9.51
C ILE A 173 15.77 4.79 9.56
N PHE A 174 15.46 6.00 10.04
CA PHE A 174 14.09 6.48 10.06
C PHE A 174 13.57 6.84 8.66
N GLU A 175 14.44 7.28 7.75
CA GLU A 175 14.08 7.51 6.35
C GLU A 175 13.65 6.20 5.70
N LEU A 176 14.50 5.17 5.82
CA LEU A 176 14.18 3.81 5.38
C LEU A 176 12.86 3.31 5.99
N LEU A 177 12.74 3.32 7.32
CA LEU A 177 11.54 2.84 8.01
C LEU A 177 10.27 3.62 7.60
N GLY A 178 10.39 4.92 7.31
CA GLY A 178 9.34 5.73 6.72
C GLY A 178 8.92 5.25 5.35
N ASN A 179 9.88 5.00 4.45
CA ASN A 179 9.62 4.50 3.10
C ASN A 179 8.97 3.10 3.12
N LEU A 180 9.39 2.20 4.03
CA LEU A 180 8.72 0.90 4.22
C LEU A 180 7.30 1.06 4.76
N THR A 181 7.09 2.06 5.62
CA THR A 181 5.76 2.40 6.15
C THR A 181 4.83 2.89 5.06
N GLU A 182 5.28 3.83 4.23
CA GLU A 182 4.50 4.31 3.08
C GLU A 182 4.17 3.17 2.11
N SER A 183 5.16 2.31 1.82
CA SER A 183 4.97 1.14 0.95
C SER A 183 3.93 0.16 1.51
N SER A 184 3.93 -0.07 2.83
CA SER A 184 2.96 -0.96 3.47
C SER A 184 1.53 -0.42 3.46
N LEU A 185 1.36 0.90 3.64
CA LEU A 185 0.07 1.58 3.53
C LEU A 185 -0.45 1.54 2.10
N LEU A 186 0.43 1.82 1.13
CA LEU A 186 0.08 1.79 -0.28
C LEU A 186 -0.31 0.38 -0.73
N ALA A 187 0.42 -0.65 -0.28
CA ALA A 187 0.11 -2.04 -0.57
C ALA A 187 -1.27 -2.46 -0.04
N GLU A 188 -1.67 -1.96 1.14
CA GLU A 188 -3.01 -2.20 1.68
C GLU A 188 -4.10 -1.44 0.91
N LEU A 189 -3.85 -0.17 0.57
CA LEU A 189 -4.80 0.68 -0.16
C LEU A 189 -5.00 0.21 -1.60
N CYS A 190 -3.97 -0.37 -2.24
CA CYS A 190 -4.03 -0.88 -3.61
C CYS A 190 -4.58 -2.31 -3.72
N ARG A 191 -5.11 -2.91 -2.66
CA ARG A 191 -5.73 -4.25 -2.74
C ARG A 191 -6.96 -4.23 -3.67
N PRO A 192 -7.18 -5.28 -4.48
CA PRO A 192 -8.36 -5.37 -5.34
C PRO A 192 -9.69 -5.36 -4.56
N LEU A 193 -9.74 -6.04 -3.41
CA LEU A 193 -10.95 -6.21 -2.60
C LEU A 193 -10.81 -5.52 -1.25
N GLY A 194 -11.75 -4.64 -0.91
CA GLY A 194 -11.72 -3.86 0.32
C GLY A 194 -12.39 -4.51 1.53
N PHE A 195 -13.31 -5.45 1.32
CA PHE A 195 -14.20 -5.97 2.38
C PHE A 195 -14.83 -4.82 3.20
N GLY A 196 -15.31 -3.80 2.48
CA GLY A 196 -15.90 -2.60 3.05
C GLY A 196 -14.94 -1.50 3.49
N CYS A 197 -13.63 -1.71 3.38
CA CYS A 197 -12.63 -0.64 3.49
C CYS A 197 -12.44 0.08 2.15
N VAL A 198 -11.90 1.30 2.20
CA VAL A 198 -11.47 2.03 1.00
C VAL A 198 -10.32 1.29 0.36
N THR A 199 -10.37 1.10 -0.95
CA THR A 199 -9.24 0.67 -1.77
C THR A 199 -9.18 1.51 -3.05
N VAL A 200 -8.16 1.29 -3.86
CA VAL A 200 -8.02 1.85 -5.21
C VAL A 200 -9.22 1.60 -6.13
N ASN A 201 -10.02 0.56 -5.86
CA ASN A 201 -11.16 0.18 -6.70
C ASN A 201 -12.53 0.49 -6.06
N SER A 202 -12.60 0.88 -4.79
CA SER A 202 -13.88 1.16 -4.12
C SER A 202 -13.71 2.13 -2.94
N GLN A 203 -14.72 2.98 -2.70
CA GLN A 203 -14.84 3.74 -1.43
C GLN A 203 -15.32 2.87 -0.26
N GLY A 204 -15.63 1.59 -0.53
CA GLY A 204 -16.10 0.64 0.45
C GLY A 204 -17.41 1.08 1.10
N SER A 205 -17.50 0.91 2.42
CA SER A 205 -18.67 1.26 3.24
C SER A 205 -18.67 2.71 3.73
N HIS A 206 -17.94 3.60 3.04
CA HIS A 206 -17.67 4.97 3.48
C HIS A 206 -18.25 5.99 2.51
N LYS A 207 -18.58 7.17 3.02
CA LYS A 207 -19.10 8.32 2.24
C LYS A 207 -18.29 9.59 2.49
N ASP A 208 -17.40 9.53 3.47
CA ASP A 208 -16.59 10.58 4.05
C ASP A 208 -15.11 10.44 3.68
N MET A 209 -14.72 9.33 3.06
CA MET A 209 -13.35 9.12 2.56
C MET A 209 -13.32 8.29 1.29
N ASP A 210 -12.33 8.57 0.45
CA ASP A 210 -12.06 7.89 -0.80
C ASP A 210 -10.56 7.58 -0.94
N PHE A 211 -10.19 6.94 -2.06
CA PHE A 211 -8.82 6.57 -2.33
C PHE A 211 -7.86 7.77 -2.34
N LEU A 212 -8.24 8.91 -2.94
CA LEU A 212 -7.33 10.06 -3.05
C LEU A 212 -7.11 10.74 -1.69
N LEU A 213 -8.13 10.78 -0.83
CA LEU A 213 -7.98 11.25 0.55
C LEU A 213 -7.03 10.34 1.33
N MET A 214 -7.23 9.02 1.25
CA MET A 214 -6.39 8.02 1.91
C MET A 214 -4.94 8.06 1.39
N LEU A 215 -4.76 8.19 0.07
CA LEU A 215 -3.46 8.35 -0.57
C LEU A 215 -2.73 9.62 -0.09
N GLY A 216 -3.48 10.69 0.16
CA GLY A 216 -2.96 11.93 0.76
C GLY A 216 -2.45 11.77 2.20
N CYS A 217 -2.96 10.78 2.93
CA CYS A 217 -2.52 10.47 4.31
C CYS A 217 -1.16 9.75 4.35
N ILE A 218 -0.81 9.01 3.29
CA ILE A 218 0.37 8.13 3.27
C ILE A 218 1.68 8.91 3.56
N PRO A 219 1.98 10.05 2.89
CA PRO A 219 3.20 10.82 3.18
C PRO A 219 3.23 11.38 4.59
N LEU A 220 2.07 11.71 5.18
CA LEU A 220 2.00 12.23 6.54
C LEU A 220 2.40 11.15 7.54
N ILE A 221 1.90 9.93 7.37
CA ILE A 221 2.27 8.79 8.21
C ILE A 221 3.72 8.37 7.97
N GLY A 222 4.17 8.36 6.71
CA GLY A 222 5.58 8.14 6.36
C GLY A 222 6.50 9.12 7.07
N ASN A 223 6.23 10.42 6.93
CA ASN A 223 6.97 11.50 7.60
C ASN A 223 6.90 11.41 9.12
N ALA A 224 5.78 10.94 9.69
CA ALA A 224 5.70 10.69 11.13
C ALA A 224 6.74 9.65 11.59
N ILE A 225 7.10 8.66 10.76
CA ILE A 225 8.18 7.72 11.06
C ILE A 225 9.55 8.34 10.77
N LYS A 226 9.71 9.05 9.63
CA LYS A 226 10.98 9.70 9.22
C LYS A 226 11.47 10.74 10.25
N ASN A 227 10.53 11.44 10.87
CA ASN A 227 10.80 12.48 11.87
C ASN A 227 10.93 11.94 13.30
N LEU A 228 10.83 10.62 13.51
CA LEU A 228 11.17 10.03 14.81
C LEU A 228 12.63 10.31 15.15
N SER A 229 12.90 10.38 16.45
CA SER A 229 14.25 10.50 16.96
C SER A 229 14.47 9.58 18.15
N ALA A 230 15.74 9.40 18.54
CA ALA A 230 16.08 8.52 19.66
C ALA A 230 15.36 8.88 20.97
N LYS A 231 15.01 10.16 21.21
CA LYS A 231 14.23 10.60 22.37
C LYS A 231 12.79 10.09 22.35
N ASP A 232 12.18 9.98 21.16
CA ASP A 232 10.79 9.54 21.02
C ASP A 232 10.72 8.01 21.22
N CYS A 233 11.79 7.29 20.89
CA CYS A 233 11.88 5.84 21.06
C CYS A 233 12.39 5.39 22.45
N VAL A 234 12.63 6.30 23.40
CA VAL A 234 13.22 5.93 24.71
C VAL A 234 12.25 5.14 25.59
N SER A 235 10.97 5.54 25.59
CA SER A 235 9.88 4.91 26.32
C SER A 235 8.58 5.00 25.54
N PHE A 236 7.60 4.20 25.94
CA PHE A 236 6.28 4.19 25.33
C PHE A 236 5.54 5.52 25.52
N GLU A 237 5.70 6.18 26.67
CA GLU A 237 5.07 7.46 26.96
C GLU A 237 5.61 8.58 26.05
N ALA A 238 6.91 8.60 25.80
CA ALA A 238 7.52 9.55 24.86
C ALA A 238 6.94 9.36 23.44
N LEU A 239 6.89 8.11 22.97
CA LEU A 239 6.31 7.78 21.66
C LEU A 239 4.81 8.10 21.61
N ARG A 240 4.08 7.89 22.71
CA ARG A 240 2.65 8.22 22.81
C ARG A 240 2.39 9.71 22.66
N GLU A 241 3.16 10.57 23.36
CA GLU A 241 3.01 12.02 23.23
C GLU A 241 3.39 12.52 21.84
N TYR A 242 4.41 11.92 21.22
CA TYR A 242 4.71 12.16 19.81
C TYR A 242 3.55 11.74 18.90
N GLY A 243 3.05 10.52 19.08
CA GLY A 243 1.99 9.94 18.25
C GLY A 243 0.67 10.69 18.30
N LYS A 244 0.28 11.26 19.45
CA LYS A 244 -0.90 12.12 19.57
C LYS A 244 -0.84 13.32 18.62
N LYS A 245 0.33 13.96 18.49
CA LYS A 245 0.52 15.10 17.58
C LYS A 245 0.39 14.66 16.12
N GLN A 246 0.92 13.49 15.78
CA GLN A 246 0.79 12.96 14.42
C GLN A 246 -0.65 12.56 14.09
N GLU A 247 -1.38 12.03 15.08
CA GLU A 247 -2.82 11.74 14.94
C GLU A 247 -3.63 13.02 14.71
N GLU A 248 -3.33 14.11 15.43
CA GLU A 248 -3.95 15.42 15.22
C GLU A 248 -3.67 15.95 13.80
N CYS A 249 -2.41 15.92 13.33
CA CYS A 249 -2.08 16.32 11.96
C CYS A 249 -2.83 15.50 10.91
N LEU A 250 -2.99 14.19 11.14
CA LEU A 250 -3.74 13.31 10.25
C LEU A 250 -5.24 13.67 10.25
N PHE A 251 -5.80 13.94 11.42
CA PHE A 251 -7.20 14.31 11.59
C PHE A 251 -7.52 15.67 10.96
N ASP A 252 -6.60 16.63 11.05
CA ASP A 252 -6.73 17.94 10.41
C ASP A 252 -6.68 17.84 8.88
N LEU A 253 -5.74 17.04 8.34
CA LEU A 253 -5.62 16.81 6.90
C LEU A 253 -6.93 16.28 6.29
N THR A 254 -7.62 15.40 7.02
CA THR A 254 -8.85 14.75 6.54
C THR A 254 -10.13 15.51 6.86
N GLY A 255 -10.03 16.72 7.43
CA GLY A 255 -11.21 17.49 7.83
C GLY A 255 -12.02 16.81 8.93
N GLY A 256 -11.36 16.05 9.81
CA GLY A 256 -11.98 15.35 10.93
C GLY A 256 -12.46 13.93 10.65
N VAL A 257 -12.08 13.33 9.51
CA VAL A 257 -12.40 11.94 9.20
C VAL A 257 -11.33 11.02 9.79
N ASN A 258 -11.76 10.00 10.53
CA ASN A 258 -10.85 9.08 11.21
C ASN A 258 -10.23 8.07 10.23
N THR A 259 -9.14 8.45 9.57
CA THR A 259 -8.35 7.63 8.65
C THR A 259 -7.13 7.05 9.37
N TYR A 260 -6.77 5.79 9.08
CA TYR A 260 -5.52 5.13 9.52
C TYR A 260 -5.10 5.26 11.01
N LYS A 261 -5.99 5.65 11.93
CA LYS A 261 -5.62 5.90 13.33
C LYS A 261 -5.05 4.66 14.04
N GLY A 262 -5.65 3.49 13.80
CA GLY A 262 -5.15 2.23 14.35
C GLY A 262 -3.81 1.83 13.73
N ALA A 263 -3.68 1.95 12.41
CA ALA A 263 -2.44 1.74 11.68
C ALA A 263 -1.30 2.66 12.17
N LEU A 264 -1.52 3.98 12.28
CA LEU A 264 -0.51 4.93 12.77
C LEU A 264 -0.01 4.54 14.17
N PHE A 265 -0.92 4.18 15.08
CA PHE A 265 -0.57 3.71 16.42
C PHE A 265 0.33 2.47 16.38
N LEU A 266 -0.01 1.47 15.58
CA LEU A 266 0.76 0.22 15.46
C LEU A 266 2.11 0.44 14.75
N LEU A 267 2.12 1.24 13.69
CA LEU A 267 3.31 1.55 12.89
C LEU A 267 4.34 2.36 13.68
N LEU A 268 3.92 3.32 14.50
CA LEU A 268 4.84 4.05 15.38
C LEU A 268 5.54 3.08 16.36
N ILE A 269 4.79 2.19 17.00
CA ILE A 269 5.34 1.21 17.95
C ILE A 269 6.31 0.26 17.23
N LEU A 270 5.89 -0.29 16.09
CA LEU A 270 6.69 -1.21 15.30
C LEU A 270 8.02 -0.57 14.90
N ASN A 271 7.99 0.60 14.26
CA ASN A 271 9.21 1.25 13.76
C ASN A 271 10.09 1.79 14.89
N ALA A 272 9.54 2.28 16.00
CA ALA A 272 10.32 2.64 17.18
C ALA A 272 11.05 1.42 17.77
N CYS A 273 10.38 0.26 17.85
CA CYS A 273 11.01 -0.98 18.32
C CYS A 273 12.04 -1.52 17.32
N THR A 274 11.78 -1.42 16.01
CA THR A 274 12.75 -1.76 14.96
C THR A 274 14.03 -0.93 15.11
N PHE A 275 13.90 0.40 15.28
CA PHE A 275 15.04 1.26 15.59
C PHE A 275 15.79 0.82 16.85
N ARG A 276 15.06 0.50 17.94
CA ARG A 276 15.67 0.07 19.22
C ARG A 276 16.45 -1.23 19.09
N ILE A 277 15.94 -2.23 18.36
CA ILE A 277 16.67 -3.49 18.17
C ILE A 277 17.93 -3.29 17.32
N ILE A 278 17.87 -2.45 16.28
CA ILE A 278 19.01 -2.13 15.42
C ILE A 278 20.10 -1.41 16.23
N LYS A 279 19.73 -0.35 16.97
CA LYS A 279 20.66 0.37 17.84
C LYS A 279 21.24 -0.54 18.93
N GLY A 280 20.43 -1.47 19.44
CA GLY A 280 20.82 -2.47 20.42
C GLY A 280 21.61 -3.65 19.85
N LYS A 281 21.90 -3.68 18.54
CA LYS A 281 22.57 -4.79 17.83
C LYS A 281 21.88 -6.15 18.06
N LYS A 282 20.56 -6.13 18.20
CA LYS A 282 19.69 -7.31 18.28
C LYS A 282 19.20 -7.70 16.89
N THR A 283 18.59 -8.87 16.78
CA THR A 283 18.13 -9.41 15.48
C THR A 283 16.62 -9.22 15.30
N PHE A 284 16.14 -9.41 14.07
CA PHE A 284 14.69 -9.43 13.79
C PHE A 284 13.90 -10.40 14.69
N ALA A 285 14.52 -11.50 15.13
CA ALA A 285 13.90 -12.47 16.03
C ALA A 285 13.58 -11.90 17.42
N ASP A 286 14.25 -10.82 17.84
CA ASP A 286 14.00 -10.14 19.12
C ASP A 286 12.88 -9.10 19.04
N LEU A 287 12.43 -8.72 17.83
CA LEU A 287 11.51 -7.61 17.62
C LEU A 287 10.18 -7.80 18.35
N SER A 288 9.59 -8.98 18.28
CA SER A 288 8.33 -9.29 18.97
C SER A 288 8.44 -9.09 20.49
N ARG A 289 9.54 -9.58 21.09
CA ARG A 289 9.81 -9.42 22.53
C ARG A 289 10.03 -7.96 22.89
N GLU A 290 10.76 -7.20 22.06
CA GLU A 290 10.98 -5.78 22.26
C GLU A 290 9.65 -5.00 22.20
N ILE A 291 8.78 -5.29 21.22
CA ILE A 291 7.46 -4.65 21.09
C ILE A 291 6.60 -4.92 22.34
N ALA A 292 6.54 -6.17 22.81
CA ALA A 292 5.77 -6.54 24.00
C ALA A 292 6.27 -5.79 25.25
N ALA A 293 7.59 -5.78 25.46
CA ALA A 293 8.22 -5.10 26.59
C ALA A 293 8.03 -3.58 26.53
N PHE A 294 8.25 -2.98 25.36
CA PHE A 294 8.05 -1.55 25.12
C PHE A 294 6.60 -1.14 25.35
N SER A 295 5.64 -1.97 24.90
CA SER A 295 4.21 -1.69 24.98
C SER A 295 3.58 -1.97 26.35
N PHE A 296 4.32 -2.51 27.33
CA PHE A 296 3.79 -2.90 28.64
C PHE A 296 2.95 -1.82 29.35
N PRO A 297 3.29 -0.51 29.30
CA PRO A 297 2.48 0.53 29.92
C PRO A 297 1.02 0.59 29.42
N LEU A 298 0.71 0.07 28.24
CA LEU A 298 -0.67 -0.02 27.72
C LEU A 298 -1.61 -0.83 28.59
N LYS A 299 -1.10 -1.71 29.46
CA LYS A 299 -1.95 -2.47 30.38
C LYS A 299 -2.80 -1.54 31.26
N LYS A 300 -2.24 -0.38 31.63
CA LYS A 300 -2.95 0.65 32.41
C LYS A 300 -4.14 1.25 31.67
N ASP A 301 -4.15 1.27 30.34
CA ASP A 301 -5.28 1.80 29.56
C ASP A 301 -6.56 0.97 29.82
N PHE A 302 -6.42 -0.34 29.99
CA PHE A 302 -7.54 -1.22 30.30
C PHE A 302 -7.98 -1.09 31.76
N GLU A 303 -7.02 -1.02 32.69
CA GLU A 303 -7.27 -0.86 34.13
C GLU A 303 -8.01 0.46 34.43
N LEU A 304 -7.60 1.55 33.77
CA LEU A 304 -8.15 2.90 33.95
C LEU A 304 -9.35 3.18 33.04
N LYS A 305 -9.78 2.21 32.22
CA LYS A 305 -10.80 2.38 31.18
C LYS A 305 -10.53 3.55 30.23
N ALA A 306 -9.25 3.85 29.97
CA ALA A 306 -8.79 4.96 29.14
C ALA A 306 -8.71 4.57 27.65
N CYS A 307 -9.73 3.89 27.13
CA CYS A 307 -9.85 3.55 25.71
C CYS A 307 -11.30 3.67 25.24
N SER A 308 -11.53 3.49 23.93
CA SER A 308 -12.88 3.67 23.36
C SER A 308 -13.87 2.66 23.94
N SER A 309 -15.15 3.01 23.98
CA SER A 309 -16.22 2.09 24.44
C SER A 309 -16.20 0.75 23.70
N ALA A 310 -16.00 0.77 22.38
CA ALA A 310 -15.87 -0.45 21.57
C ALA A 310 -14.63 -1.28 21.94
N SER A 311 -13.50 -0.64 22.29
CA SER A 311 -12.30 -1.33 22.76
C SER A 311 -12.51 -1.95 24.14
N LEU A 312 -13.20 -1.25 25.06
CA LEU A 312 -13.57 -1.79 26.37
C LEU A 312 -14.55 -2.95 26.24
N GLN A 313 -15.54 -2.83 25.37
CA GLN A 313 -16.51 -3.88 25.07
C GLN A 313 -15.81 -5.12 24.50
N ALA A 314 -14.95 -4.96 23.49
CA ALA A 314 -14.18 -6.06 22.93
C ALA A 314 -13.29 -6.74 23.98
N PHE A 315 -12.69 -5.95 24.88
CA PHE A 315 -11.85 -6.48 25.96
C PHE A 315 -12.67 -7.25 27.00
N SER A 316 -13.77 -6.69 27.49
CA SER A 316 -14.59 -7.28 28.54
C SER A 316 -15.43 -8.48 28.06
N ASN A 317 -16.01 -8.40 26.86
CA ASN A 317 -16.96 -9.41 26.37
C ASN A 317 -16.28 -10.51 25.56
N LEU A 318 -15.23 -10.17 24.81
CA LEU A 318 -14.60 -11.06 23.84
C LEU A 318 -13.13 -11.37 24.16
N GLY A 319 -12.60 -10.85 25.28
CA GLY A 319 -11.21 -11.03 25.68
C GLY A 319 -10.20 -10.38 24.71
N SER A 320 -10.65 -9.53 23.78
CA SER A 320 -9.79 -8.93 22.76
C SER A 320 -9.36 -7.53 23.13
N GLY A 321 -8.05 -7.29 23.19
CA GLY A 321 -7.50 -5.94 23.37
C GLY A 321 -7.45 -5.09 22.10
N GLY A 322 -7.97 -5.57 20.96
CA GLY A 322 -7.85 -4.90 19.66
C GLY A 322 -6.38 -4.56 19.31
N VAL A 323 -6.15 -3.40 18.71
CA VAL A 323 -4.80 -2.92 18.36
C VAL A 323 -3.87 -2.75 19.59
N ARG A 324 -4.43 -2.46 20.78
CA ARG A 324 -3.64 -2.39 22.02
C ARG A 324 -3.21 -3.77 22.49
N GLY A 325 -4.11 -4.75 22.41
CA GLY A 325 -3.82 -6.15 22.71
C GLY A 325 -2.75 -6.72 21.77
N LEU A 326 -2.84 -6.36 20.48
CA LEU A 326 -1.82 -6.71 19.49
C LEU A 326 -0.45 -6.19 19.92
N ALA A 327 -0.31 -4.90 20.25
CA ALA A 327 0.93 -4.31 20.75
C ALA A 327 1.44 -4.95 22.04
N LEU A 328 0.56 -5.16 23.03
CA LEU A 328 0.91 -5.83 24.30
C LEU A 328 1.45 -7.24 24.10
N SER A 329 0.92 -7.98 23.12
CA SER A 329 1.41 -9.32 22.79
C SER A 329 2.75 -9.34 22.04
N GLY A 330 3.29 -8.18 21.65
CA GLY A 330 4.48 -8.13 20.79
C GLY A 330 4.18 -8.49 19.34
N PHE A 331 2.95 -8.27 18.89
CA PHE A 331 2.45 -8.68 17.57
C PHE A 331 2.57 -10.20 17.36
N ALA A 332 2.37 -11.00 18.41
CA ALA A 332 2.64 -12.44 18.40
C ALA A 332 1.98 -13.17 17.21
N GLU A 333 0.71 -12.85 16.92
CA GLU A 333 -0.01 -13.44 15.79
C GLU A 333 0.66 -13.14 14.43
N HIS A 334 1.24 -11.95 14.23
CA HIS A 334 1.94 -11.61 12.99
C HIS A 334 3.22 -12.42 12.83
N PHE A 335 3.99 -12.59 13.89
CA PHE A 335 5.24 -13.36 13.84
C PHE A 335 4.99 -14.87 13.73
N GLN A 336 4.00 -15.39 14.44
CA GLN A 336 3.76 -16.84 14.57
C GLN A 336 2.84 -17.40 13.48
N VAL A 337 1.92 -16.59 12.96
CA VAL A 337 0.88 -17.04 12.02
C VAL A 337 1.02 -16.32 10.68
N TRP A 338 0.93 -14.99 10.67
CA TRP A 338 0.73 -14.25 9.42
C TRP A 338 1.99 -14.17 8.54
N LEU A 339 3.18 -13.92 9.10
CA LEU A 339 4.43 -13.92 8.33
C LEU A 339 4.77 -15.30 7.75
N PRO A 340 4.68 -16.42 8.51
CA PRO A 340 4.85 -17.75 7.93
C PRO A 340 3.83 -18.06 6.85
N LEU A 341 2.56 -17.73 7.06
CA LEU A 341 1.50 -17.97 6.07
C LEU A 341 1.73 -17.14 4.81
N TYR A 342 2.08 -15.86 4.95
CA TYR A 342 2.46 -14.99 3.83
C TYR A 342 3.57 -15.65 3.00
N LYS A 343 4.68 -16.03 3.65
CA LYS A 343 5.80 -16.67 2.94
C LYS A 343 5.37 -17.93 2.20
N LYS A 344 4.55 -18.78 2.84
CA LYS A 344 4.05 -20.02 2.24
C LYS A 344 3.17 -19.74 1.01
N THR A 345 2.18 -18.85 1.14
CA THR A 345 1.26 -18.47 0.06
C THR A 345 2.00 -17.99 -1.19
N PHE A 346 2.99 -17.10 -1.05
CA PHE A 346 3.75 -16.61 -2.20
C PHE A 346 4.70 -17.67 -2.80
N LEU A 347 5.27 -18.56 -1.98
CA LEU A 347 6.09 -19.69 -2.49
C LEU A 347 5.25 -20.71 -3.29
N GLU A 348 4.00 -20.92 -2.88
CA GLU A 348 3.07 -21.85 -3.52
C GLU A 348 2.27 -21.21 -4.68
N GLY A 349 2.46 -19.91 -4.94
CA GLY A 349 1.72 -19.17 -5.97
C GLY A 349 0.22 -18.98 -5.63
N ASP A 350 -0.14 -19.10 -4.36
CA ASP A 350 -1.50 -18.95 -3.87
C ASP A 350 -1.89 -17.46 -3.66
N ASN A 351 -3.17 -17.17 -3.47
CA ASN A 351 -3.69 -15.79 -3.51
C ASN A 351 -3.74 -15.15 -2.11
N PHE A 352 -3.22 -13.92 -2.00
CA PHE A 352 -3.23 -13.13 -0.76
C PHE A 352 -4.64 -12.87 -0.20
N ALA A 353 -5.68 -12.87 -1.05
CA ALA A 353 -7.07 -12.75 -0.62
C ALA A 353 -7.48 -13.81 0.41
N LYS A 354 -6.94 -15.04 0.33
CA LYS A 354 -7.19 -16.09 1.33
C LYS A 354 -6.64 -15.72 2.71
N ILE A 355 -5.45 -15.11 2.76
CA ILE A 355 -4.86 -14.62 4.01
C ILE A 355 -5.77 -13.53 4.61
N ILE A 356 -6.24 -12.60 3.78
CA ILE A 356 -7.14 -11.53 4.24
C ILE A 356 -8.43 -12.12 4.81
N VAL A 357 -9.07 -13.07 4.11
CA VAL A 357 -10.29 -13.73 4.62
C VAL A 357 -10.00 -14.47 5.93
N LYS A 358 -8.85 -15.14 6.07
CA LYS A 358 -8.43 -15.78 7.33
C LYS A 358 -8.21 -14.77 8.46
N MET A 359 -7.66 -13.60 8.14
CA MET A 359 -7.52 -12.51 9.10
C MET A 359 -8.88 -11.95 9.52
N ILE A 360 -9.84 -11.80 8.59
CA ILE A 360 -11.21 -11.37 8.88
C ILE A 360 -11.93 -12.38 9.78
N GLU A 361 -11.78 -13.68 9.51
CA GLU A 361 -12.37 -14.77 10.32
C GLU A 361 -11.93 -14.70 11.78
N THR A 362 -10.66 -14.37 12.04
CA THR A 362 -10.05 -14.49 13.37
C THR A 362 -9.90 -13.16 14.11
N THR A 363 -9.96 -12.04 13.41
CA THR A 363 -9.79 -10.71 14.02
C THR A 363 -11.07 -10.27 14.70
N CYS A 364 -10.99 -9.94 15.98
CA CYS A 364 -12.02 -9.19 16.68
C CYS A 364 -11.94 -7.72 16.24
N ASP A 365 -12.64 -7.39 15.15
CA ASP A 365 -12.56 -6.09 14.50
C ASP A 365 -13.40 -5.04 15.25
N THR A 366 -12.72 -4.17 16.00
CA THR A 366 -13.36 -3.10 16.77
C THR A 366 -14.05 -2.06 15.88
N THR A 367 -13.71 -1.96 14.60
CA THR A 367 -14.40 -1.07 13.64
C THR A 367 -15.79 -1.61 13.34
N ILE A 368 -15.92 -2.93 13.16
CA ILE A 368 -17.23 -3.58 13.01
C ILE A 368 -18.04 -3.42 14.29
N ILE A 369 -17.47 -3.71 15.46
CA ILE A 369 -18.17 -3.58 16.75
C ILE A 369 -18.68 -2.14 16.93
N LYS A 370 -17.83 -1.13 16.69
CA LYS A 370 -18.22 0.28 16.83
C LYS A 370 -19.35 0.70 15.89
N ARG A 371 -19.38 0.19 14.65
CA ARG A 371 -20.35 0.63 13.63
C ARG A 371 -21.63 -0.22 13.59
N LYS A 372 -21.54 -1.50 13.94
CA LYS A 372 -22.58 -2.52 13.71
C LYS A 372 -22.81 -3.47 14.89
N GLY A 373 -21.94 -3.48 15.89
CA GLY A 373 -22.05 -4.34 17.07
C GLY A 373 -21.45 -5.75 16.91
N GLU A 374 -21.40 -6.49 18.02
CA GLU A 374 -20.75 -7.81 18.11
C GLU A 374 -21.46 -8.89 17.28
N ASN A 375 -22.79 -8.85 17.15
CA ASN A 375 -23.53 -9.84 16.35
C ASN A 375 -23.10 -9.80 14.87
N THR A 376 -22.89 -8.61 14.31
CA THR A 376 -22.38 -8.46 12.95
C THR A 376 -20.93 -8.92 12.82
N LEU A 377 -20.09 -8.73 13.84
CA LEU A 377 -18.74 -9.29 13.85
C LEU A 377 -18.80 -10.83 13.72
N HIS A 378 -19.61 -11.50 14.53
CA HIS A 378 -19.77 -12.96 14.45
C HIS A 378 -20.31 -13.42 13.09
N GLU A 379 -21.25 -12.69 12.49
CA GLU A 379 -21.76 -13.01 11.15
C GLU A 379 -20.65 -12.91 10.09
N VAL A 380 -19.87 -11.83 10.12
CA VAL A 380 -18.73 -11.60 9.22
C VAL A 380 -17.70 -12.73 9.37
N GLN A 381 -17.36 -13.10 10.60
CA GLN A 381 -16.42 -14.19 10.88
C GLN A 381 -16.94 -15.54 10.39
N LYS A 382 -18.23 -15.83 10.60
CA LYS A 382 -18.87 -17.05 10.10
C LYS A 382 -18.87 -17.13 8.57
N LYS A 383 -19.14 -16.02 7.89
CA LYS A 383 -19.06 -15.93 6.42
C LYS A 383 -17.63 -16.14 5.95
N ALA A 384 -16.65 -15.48 6.55
CA ALA A 384 -15.24 -15.66 6.24
C ALA A 384 -14.79 -17.12 6.43
N HIS A 385 -15.20 -17.77 7.52
CA HIS A 385 -14.95 -19.21 7.75
C HIS A 385 -15.49 -20.07 6.61
N SER A 386 -16.76 -19.87 6.22
CA SER A 386 -17.39 -20.66 5.15
C SER A 386 -16.68 -20.54 3.81
N LEU A 387 -16.09 -19.38 3.49
CA LEU A 387 -15.32 -19.17 2.25
C LEU A 387 -14.03 -19.99 2.22
N LEU A 388 -13.40 -20.19 3.38
CA LEU A 388 -12.17 -20.97 3.52
C LEU A 388 -12.42 -22.47 3.53
N SER A 389 -13.67 -22.90 3.73
CA SER A 389 -14.11 -24.30 3.66
C SER A 389 -14.57 -24.73 2.25
N ILE A 390 -14.56 -23.83 1.28
CA ILE A 390 -14.84 -24.13 -0.14
C ILE A 390 -13.70 -25.03 -0.65
N GLU A 391 -14.03 -26.26 -1.05
CA GLU A 391 -13.09 -27.25 -1.59
C GLU A 391 -12.96 -27.15 -3.13
N GLU A 392 -13.81 -26.34 -3.76
CA GLU A 392 -13.83 -26.08 -5.19
C GLU A 392 -12.58 -25.35 -5.71
N GLU A 393 -12.39 -25.38 -7.04
CA GLU A 393 -11.29 -24.69 -7.70
C GLU A 393 -11.27 -23.18 -7.42
N TRP A 394 -10.06 -22.59 -7.46
CA TRP A 394 -9.83 -21.18 -7.16
C TRP A 394 -10.82 -20.20 -7.80
N PRO A 395 -11.21 -20.30 -9.09
CA PRO A 395 -12.14 -19.34 -9.70
C PRO A 395 -13.51 -19.27 -9.01
N VAL A 396 -13.99 -20.39 -8.44
CA VAL A 396 -15.25 -20.45 -7.70
C VAL A 396 -15.08 -19.76 -6.35
N GLN A 397 -14.01 -20.10 -5.63
CA GLN A 397 -13.67 -19.49 -4.34
C GLN A 397 -13.42 -17.98 -4.47
N GLU A 398 -12.71 -17.54 -5.51
CA GLU A 398 -12.44 -16.13 -5.83
C GLU A 398 -13.74 -15.35 -6.09
N THR A 399 -14.69 -15.96 -6.81
CA THR A 399 -16.01 -15.35 -7.04
C THR A 399 -16.75 -15.18 -5.72
N ALA A 400 -16.78 -16.22 -4.86
CA ALA A 400 -17.42 -16.14 -3.55
C ALA A 400 -16.77 -15.10 -2.62
N ILE A 401 -15.44 -14.98 -2.64
CA ILE A 401 -14.70 -13.94 -1.89
C ILE A 401 -15.06 -12.54 -2.40
N THR A 402 -15.17 -12.37 -3.73
CA THR A 402 -15.57 -11.11 -4.36
C THR A 402 -16.98 -10.72 -3.95
N GLU A 403 -17.93 -11.67 -3.98
CA GLU A 403 -19.30 -11.47 -3.52
C GLU A 403 -19.38 -11.13 -2.04
N PHE A 404 -18.53 -11.74 -1.21
CA PHE A 404 -18.44 -11.39 0.21
C PHE A 404 -17.92 -9.97 0.43
N SER A 405 -16.91 -9.52 -0.33
CA SER A 405 -16.46 -8.12 -0.28
C SER A 405 -17.60 -7.16 -0.64
N ALA A 406 -18.33 -7.44 -1.73
CA ALA A 406 -19.48 -6.65 -2.16
C ALA A 406 -20.62 -6.68 -1.13
N TRP A 407 -20.82 -7.81 -0.45
CA TRP A 407 -21.79 -7.93 0.64
C TRP A 407 -21.42 -7.04 1.83
N CYS A 408 -20.14 -6.98 2.22
CA CYS A 408 -19.69 -6.07 3.28
C CYS A 408 -20.02 -4.61 2.93
N GLU A 409 -19.72 -4.19 1.70
CA GLU A 409 -20.01 -2.84 1.18
C GLU A 409 -21.51 -2.53 1.19
N LYS A 410 -22.32 -3.43 0.62
CA LYS A 410 -23.79 -3.30 0.58
C LYS A 410 -24.40 -3.17 1.97
N ASN A 411 -23.83 -3.85 2.97
CA ASN A 411 -24.32 -3.82 4.35
C ASN A 411 -23.67 -2.73 5.21
N ASN A 412 -22.85 -1.86 4.63
CA ASN A 412 -22.10 -0.81 5.33
C ASN A 412 -21.22 -1.37 6.47
N ILE A 413 -20.62 -2.53 6.26
CA ILE A 413 -19.68 -3.18 7.17
C ILE A 413 -18.27 -2.80 6.71
N SER A 414 -17.37 -2.41 7.62
CA SER A 414 -15.98 -2.09 7.29
C SER A 414 -15.05 -2.84 8.22
N THR A 415 -14.11 -3.59 7.64
CA THR A 415 -13.10 -4.42 8.32
C THR A 415 -11.84 -3.62 8.65
N GLY A 416 -12.01 -2.41 9.18
CA GLY A 416 -10.91 -1.46 9.39
C GLY A 416 -9.84 -1.95 10.36
N GLY A 417 -10.22 -2.66 11.42
CA GLY A 417 -9.23 -3.23 12.35
C GLY A 417 -8.41 -4.35 11.72
N THR A 418 -9.00 -5.08 10.76
CA THR A 418 -8.29 -6.07 9.96
C THR A 418 -7.35 -5.39 8.96
N ALA A 419 -7.76 -4.29 8.34
CA ALA A 419 -6.91 -3.48 7.46
C ALA A 419 -5.65 -2.96 8.19
N ASP A 420 -5.79 -2.46 9.43
CA ASP A 420 -4.66 -2.06 10.27
C ASP A 420 -3.65 -3.20 10.45
N LYS A 421 -4.13 -4.43 10.67
CA LYS A 421 -3.28 -5.63 10.81
C LYS A 421 -2.59 -6.01 9.50
N ILE A 422 -3.25 -5.83 8.35
CA ILE A 422 -2.67 -6.11 7.03
C ILE A 422 -1.50 -5.15 6.76
N ILE A 423 -1.66 -3.86 7.08
CA ILE A 423 -0.58 -2.86 6.97
C ILE A 423 0.64 -3.30 7.80
N VAL A 424 0.42 -3.72 9.05
CA VAL A 424 1.49 -4.24 9.91
C VAL A 424 2.16 -5.49 9.31
N LEU A 425 1.40 -6.41 8.71
CA LEU A 425 1.95 -7.59 8.05
C LEU A 425 2.87 -7.21 6.88
N TYR A 426 2.43 -6.30 6.02
CA TYR A 426 3.27 -5.79 4.92
C TYR A 426 4.53 -5.09 5.43
N ASN A 427 4.39 -4.24 6.46
CA ASN A 427 5.53 -3.53 7.02
C ASN A 427 6.56 -4.49 7.65
N LEU A 428 6.09 -5.48 8.42
CA LEU A 428 6.95 -6.52 8.99
C LEU A 428 7.64 -7.36 7.91
N LYS A 429 6.95 -7.69 6.81
CA LYS A 429 7.53 -8.40 5.65
C LYS A 429 8.70 -7.60 5.08
N LEU A 430 8.50 -6.31 4.84
CA LEU A 430 9.53 -5.43 4.30
C LEU A 430 10.72 -5.25 5.25
N ILE A 431 10.46 -5.00 6.54
CA ILE A 431 11.51 -4.93 7.57
C ILE A 431 12.32 -6.23 7.59
N ARG A 432 11.65 -7.39 7.54
CA ARG A 432 12.33 -8.69 7.54
C ARG A 432 13.23 -8.85 6.32
N GLU A 433 12.82 -8.42 5.14
CA GLU A 433 13.63 -8.58 3.93
C GLU A 433 14.93 -7.76 3.94
N ILE A 434 14.96 -6.68 4.72
CA ILE A 434 16.11 -5.79 4.83
C ILE A 434 16.99 -6.15 6.03
N PHE A 435 16.39 -6.57 7.15
CA PHE A 435 17.08 -6.77 8.43
C PHE A 435 17.18 -8.23 8.92
N ALA A 436 16.66 -9.22 8.18
CA ALA A 436 16.87 -10.64 8.49
C ALA A 436 18.14 -11.17 7.83
#